data_AF-A0A2V7BTC3-F1
#
_entry.id   AF-A0A2V7BTC3-F1
#
_cell.length_a   1.000
_cell.length_b   1.000
_cell.length_c   1.000
_cell.angle_alpha   90.00
_cell.angle_beta   90.00
_cell.angle_gamma   90.00
#
_symmetry.space_group_name_H-M   'P 1'
#
loop_
_entity.id
_entity.type
_entity.pdbx_description
1 polymer ?
#
loop_
_entity_poly.entity_id
_entity_poly.type
_entity_poly.pdbx_seq_one_letter_code
_entity_poly.pdbx_strand_id
1 'polypeptide(L)'
;SRLPGAPAFRGNPLDFLPTLRALLVRLVEWVAAGREPPPSRYPRLDAGTLVPIERVRLPRIPGIALPRVVHQAHRLDFGPGWPEGVITVEPPRVGAPFPALVPQVDPLGNELGGVRGVELLAPLATYTPWNLRTGYPASADELVDFLGTWVPLPRTAADAARTGDARSAIPDRYASRVSYLEAARAAARSLVAEGFLLAEDTDRVVDHAARQWDWLMAAERDPVR
;
A
#
# COMPACT_ATOMS: atom_id res chain seq x y z
N SER A 1 8.68 14.37 2.17
CA SER A 1 9.71 15.10 1.39
C SER A 1 10.04 14.33 0.12
N ARG A 2 10.50 14.98 -0.96
CA ARG A 2 10.86 14.27 -2.21
C ARG A 2 12.13 13.44 -2.01
N LEU A 3 12.18 12.23 -2.56
CA LEU A 3 13.36 11.37 -2.57
C LEU A 3 14.37 11.87 -3.61
N PRO A 4 15.68 11.88 -3.31
CA PRO A 4 16.71 12.23 -4.28
C PRO A 4 16.67 11.29 -5.50
N GLY A 5 16.70 11.85 -6.71
CA GLY A 5 16.80 11.06 -7.95
C GLY A 5 15.54 10.29 -8.37
N ALA A 6 14.42 10.44 -7.66
CA ALA A 6 13.16 9.78 -8.00
C ALA A 6 11.97 10.77 -7.98
N PRO A 7 10.95 10.58 -8.85
CA PRO A 7 9.67 11.30 -8.74
C PRO A 7 8.81 10.68 -7.63
N ALA A 8 9.37 10.54 -6.43
CA ALA A 8 8.78 9.83 -5.31
C ALA A 8 8.94 10.63 -4.02
N PHE A 9 8.05 10.40 -3.06
CA PHE A 9 7.98 11.13 -1.80
C PHE A 9 8.05 10.15 -0.63
N ARG A 10 8.86 10.52 0.36
CA ARG A 10 8.93 9.84 1.65
C ARG A 10 7.64 10.09 2.45
N GLY A 11 7.06 9.02 2.96
CA GLY A 11 5.77 9.02 3.64
C GLY A 11 4.66 8.50 2.73
N ASN A 12 3.67 7.86 3.35
CA ASN A 12 2.47 7.38 2.65
C ASN A 12 1.27 8.21 3.13
N PRO A 13 0.58 8.96 2.24
CA PRO A 13 -0.54 9.82 2.63
C PRO A 13 -1.87 9.07 2.77
N LEU A 14 -1.91 7.74 2.67
CA LEU A 14 -3.12 6.96 2.89
C LEU A 14 -3.74 7.25 4.26
N ASP A 15 -5.00 7.69 4.27
CA ASP A 15 -5.75 7.91 5.50
C ASP A 15 -6.61 6.69 5.86
N PHE A 16 -6.12 5.87 6.78
CA PHE A 16 -6.84 4.69 7.25
C PHE A 16 -7.84 4.99 8.40
N LEU A 17 -7.86 6.21 8.94
CA LEU A 17 -8.70 6.56 10.09
C LEU A 17 -10.21 6.46 9.82
N PRO A 18 -10.76 6.88 8.66
CA PRO A 18 -12.18 6.70 8.36
C PRO A 18 -12.61 5.23 8.38
N THR A 19 -11.75 4.33 7.89
CA THR A 19 -12.00 2.89 7.95
C THR A 19 -11.96 2.36 9.38
N LEU A 20 -10.95 2.74 10.18
CA LEU A 20 -10.90 2.34 11.59
C LEU A 20 -12.12 2.82 12.36
N ARG A 21 -12.57 4.05 12.11
CA ARG A 21 -13.79 4.63 12.70
C ARG A 21 -15.02 3.81 12.31
N ALA A 22 -15.17 3.47 11.04
CA ALA A 22 -16.27 2.63 10.57
C ALA A 22 -16.25 1.26 11.26
N LEU A 23 -15.10 0.59 11.32
CA LEU A 23 -14.95 -0.72 11.96
C LEU A 23 -15.21 -0.68 13.47
N LEU A 24 -14.86 0.41 14.16
CA LEU A 24 -15.20 0.62 15.56
C LEU A 24 -16.72 0.70 15.75
N VAL A 25 -17.43 1.41 14.87
CA VAL A 25 -18.91 1.42 14.90
C VAL A 25 -19.46 0.02 14.65
N ARG A 26 -18.94 -0.72 13.66
CA ARG A 26 -19.38 -2.10 13.39
C ARG A 26 -19.13 -3.04 14.57
N LEU A 27 -18.04 -2.88 15.30
CA LEU A 27 -17.78 -3.61 16.53
C LEU A 27 -18.86 -3.33 17.58
N VAL A 28 -19.22 -2.07 17.80
CA VAL A 28 -20.29 -1.69 18.74
C VAL A 28 -21.63 -2.29 18.32
N GLU A 29 -21.98 -2.21 17.04
CA GLU A 29 -23.22 -2.77 16.50
C GLU A 29 -23.29 -4.30 16.64
N TRP A 30 -22.16 -4.97 16.49
CA TRP A 30 -22.06 -6.41 16.70
C TRP A 30 -22.30 -6.79 18.15
N VAL A 31 -21.61 -6.12 19.08
CA VAL A 31 -21.73 -6.40 20.52
C VAL A 31 -23.11 -6.03 21.06
N ALA A 32 -23.66 -4.89 20.65
CA ALA A 32 -24.92 -4.36 21.21
C ALA A 32 -26.17 -4.92 20.54
N ALA A 33 -26.12 -5.25 19.25
CA ALA A 33 -27.29 -5.61 18.45
C ALA A 33 -27.14 -6.92 17.65
N GLY A 34 -26.04 -7.65 17.82
CA GLY A 34 -25.79 -8.91 17.11
C GLY A 34 -25.60 -8.76 15.60
N ARG A 35 -25.40 -7.53 15.09
CA ARG A 35 -25.20 -7.28 13.65
C ARG A 35 -23.75 -7.54 13.27
N GLU A 36 -23.51 -8.61 12.52
CA GLU A 36 -22.14 -8.99 12.15
C GLU A 36 -21.41 -7.88 11.39
N PRO A 37 -20.11 -7.67 11.68
CA PRO A 37 -19.28 -6.73 10.92
C PRO A 37 -19.00 -7.27 9.51
N PRO A 38 -18.54 -6.40 8.59
CA PRO A 38 -18.06 -6.85 7.27
C PRO A 38 -17.02 -7.96 7.39
N PRO A 39 -17.01 -8.97 6.48
CA PRO A 39 -16.00 -10.01 6.47
C PRO A 39 -14.59 -9.45 6.37
N SER A 40 -13.64 -10.06 7.08
CA SER A 40 -12.23 -9.66 7.05
C SER A 40 -11.66 -9.72 5.63
N ARG A 41 -10.85 -8.73 5.28
CA ARG A 41 -10.12 -8.66 4.00
C ARG A 41 -8.64 -8.62 4.26
N TYR A 42 -7.93 -9.61 3.73
CA TYR A 42 -6.48 -9.71 3.80
C TYR A 42 -5.97 -10.46 2.56
N PRO A 43 -4.70 -10.29 2.19
CA PRO A 43 -4.06 -11.07 1.14
C PRO A 43 -4.14 -12.57 1.42
N ARG A 44 -4.49 -13.39 0.43
CA ARG A 44 -4.67 -14.84 0.58
C ARG A 44 -3.86 -15.61 -0.45
N LEU A 45 -3.38 -16.79 -0.03
CA LEU A 45 -2.65 -17.73 -0.88
C LEU A 45 -3.51 -18.26 -2.03
N ASP A 46 -4.74 -18.70 -1.71
CA ASP A 46 -5.67 -19.31 -2.67
C ASP A 46 -6.20 -18.31 -3.71
N ALA A 47 -6.35 -17.05 -3.32
CA ALA A 47 -6.70 -15.95 -4.22
C ALA A 47 -5.50 -15.41 -5.01
N GLY A 48 -4.28 -15.91 -4.77
CA GLY A 48 -3.05 -15.43 -5.40
C GLY A 48 -2.67 -13.99 -5.04
N THR A 49 -3.29 -13.42 -4.00
CA THR A 49 -3.01 -12.05 -3.53
C THR A 49 -1.93 -12.00 -2.46
N LEU A 50 -1.54 -13.15 -1.89
CA LEU A 50 -0.38 -13.31 -1.02
C LEU A 50 0.64 -14.22 -1.71
N VAL A 51 1.84 -13.72 -1.97
CA VAL A 51 2.85 -14.41 -2.80
C VAL A 51 4.25 -14.31 -2.17
N PRO A 52 5.17 -15.24 -2.47
CA PRO A 52 6.59 -15.04 -2.20
C PRO A 52 7.12 -13.75 -2.83
N ILE A 53 8.06 -13.08 -2.19
CA ILE A 53 8.56 -11.76 -2.60
C ILE A 53 9.10 -11.76 -4.03
N GLU A 54 9.76 -12.84 -4.46
CA GLU A 54 10.30 -13.04 -5.80
C GLU A 54 9.22 -13.19 -6.89
N ARG A 55 7.95 -13.37 -6.49
CA ARG A 55 6.79 -13.46 -7.40
C ARG A 55 5.94 -12.19 -7.43
N VAL A 56 6.31 -11.16 -6.67
CA VAL A 56 5.63 -9.85 -6.73
C VAL A 56 5.85 -9.24 -8.11
N ARG A 57 4.77 -8.80 -8.75
CA ARG A 57 4.77 -8.23 -10.10
C ARG A 57 4.72 -6.71 -10.04
N LEU A 58 5.69 -6.11 -9.35
CA LEU A 58 5.81 -4.65 -9.29
C LEU A 58 6.09 -4.12 -10.71
N PRO A 59 5.26 -3.21 -11.26
CA PRO A 59 5.53 -2.61 -12.56
C PRO A 59 6.85 -1.84 -12.51
N ARG A 60 7.46 -1.60 -13.67
CA ARG A 60 8.64 -0.75 -13.75
C ARG A 60 8.24 0.69 -13.38
N ILE A 61 8.76 1.16 -12.24
CA ILE A 61 8.57 2.53 -11.74
C ILE A 61 9.95 3.19 -11.64
N PRO A 62 10.20 4.32 -12.32
CA PRO A 62 11.51 4.97 -12.32
C PRO A 62 11.99 5.36 -10.92
N GLY A 63 13.20 4.92 -10.56
CA GLY A 63 13.82 5.23 -9.27
C GLY A 63 13.22 4.46 -8.08
N ILE A 64 12.37 3.45 -8.33
CA ILE A 64 11.75 2.63 -7.29
C ILE A 64 12.14 1.17 -7.52
N ALA A 65 12.75 0.56 -6.51
CA ALA A 65 13.12 -0.84 -6.51
C ALA A 65 12.30 -1.60 -5.47
N LEU A 66 11.93 -2.85 -5.77
CA LEU A 66 11.32 -3.74 -4.79
C LEU A 66 12.35 -4.08 -3.69
N PRO A 67 12.02 -3.97 -2.40
CA PRO A 67 12.88 -4.46 -1.33
C PRO A 67 13.18 -5.94 -1.52
N ARG A 68 14.44 -6.33 -1.34
CA ARG A 68 14.86 -7.73 -1.45
C ARG A 68 15.20 -8.35 -0.09
N VAL A 69 15.47 -7.50 0.90
CA VAL A 69 15.75 -7.92 2.27
C VAL A 69 14.44 -7.94 3.04
N VAL A 70 14.15 -9.08 3.65
CA VAL A 70 12.99 -9.29 4.52
C VAL A 70 13.46 -9.96 5.80
N HIS A 71 12.88 -9.59 6.94
CA HIS A 71 13.13 -10.30 8.18
C HIS A 71 12.60 -11.74 8.05
N GLN A 72 13.52 -12.67 7.89
CA GLN A 72 13.21 -14.07 7.68
C GLN A 72 13.23 -14.82 9.01
N ALA A 73 12.09 -15.38 9.39
CA ALA A 73 12.02 -16.26 10.56
C ALA A 73 12.62 -17.63 10.21
N HIS A 74 13.38 -18.21 11.14
CA HIS A 74 13.93 -19.55 11.01
C HIS A 74 13.26 -20.52 11.98
N ARG A 75 13.18 -21.79 11.59
CA ARG A 75 12.84 -22.86 12.54
C ARG A 75 14.01 -23.04 13.49
N LEU A 76 13.74 -23.07 14.79
CA LEU A 76 14.75 -23.24 15.81
C LEU A 76 14.51 -24.57 16.51
N ASP A 77 15.56 -25.39 16.61
CA ASP A 77 15.58 -26.61 17.40
C ASP A 77 16.36 -26.35 18.70
N PHE A 78 15.60 -26.23 19.80
CA PHE A 78 16.09 -26.06 21.17
C PHE A 78 16.36 -27.40 21.89
N GLY A 79 16.27 -28.51 21.16
CA GLY A 79 16.43 -29.88 21.65
C GLY A 79 15.12 -30.53 22.13
N PRO A 80 15.18 -31.81 22.55
CA PRO A 80 14.01 -32.66 22.74
C PRO A 80 13.08 -32.26 23.89
N GLY A 81 13.55 -31.50 24.88
CA GLY A 81 12.74 -31.02 26.01
C GLY A 81 11.89 -29.77 25.70
N TRP A 82 11.96 -29.24 24.47
CA TRP A 82 11.22 -28.04 24.08
C TRP A 82 9.68 -28.14 24.23
N PRO A 83 9.02 -29.29 23.96
CA PRO A 83 7.58 -29.44 24.20
C PRO A 83 7.17 -29.18 25.66
N GLU A 84 8.06 -29.46 26.61
CA GLU A 84 7.90 -29.19 28.04
C GLU A 84 8.43 -27.80 28.46
N GLY A 85 8.89 -26.99 27.50
CA GLY A 85 9.49 -25.67 27.74
C GLY A 85 10.94 -25.71 28.23
N VAL A 86 11.63 -26.86 28.13
CA VAL A 86 13.01 -27.04 28.58
C VAL A 86 13.98 -26.92 27.40
N ILE A 87 14.83 -25.90 27.42
CA ILE A 87 15.90 -25.72 26.43
C ILE A 87 17.09 -26.61 26.80
N THR A 88 17.46 -27.50 25.88
CA THR A 88 18.58 -28.45 26.08
C THR A 88 19.72 -28.25 25.10
N VAL A 89 19.54 -27.40 24.07
CA VAL A 89 20.55 -27.01 23.08
C VAL A 89 20.58 -25.50 22.97
N GLU A 90 21.74 -24.90 23.30
CA GLU A 90 22.00 -23.46 23.19
C GLU A 90 23.42 -23.24 22.62
N PRO A 91 23.60 -22.47 21.51
CA PRO A 91 22.54 -21.85 20.71
C PRO A 91 21.67 -22.88 19.97
N PRO A 92 20.39 -22.57 19.69
CA PRO A 92 19.50 -23.49 18.99
C PRO A 92 20.05 -23.84 17.61
N ARG A 93 19.78 -25.07 17.16
CA ARG A 93 20.10 -25.42 15.77
C ARG A 93 19.14 -24.69 14.84
N VAL A 94 19.70 -23.97 13.88
CA VAL A 94 18.93 -23.20 12.91
C VAL A 94 18.52 -24.10 11.75
N GLY A 95 17.22 -24.31 11.59
CA GLY A 95 16.61 -25.04 10.50
C GLY A 95 16.23 -24.16 9.31
N ALA A 96 15.47 -24.76 8.40
CA ALA A 96 14.98 -24.09 7.20
C ALA A 96 14.12 -22.86 7.53
N PRO A 97 14.24 -21.77 6.76
CA PRO A 97 13.45 -20.57 6.98
C PRO A 97 11.96 -20.78 6.71
N PHE A 98 11.13 -19.97 7.34
CA PHE A 98 9.74 -19.81 6.94
C PHE A 98 9.66 -18.97 5.66
N PRO A 99 8.73 -19.28 4.73
CA PRO A 99 8.55 -18.49 3.54
C PRO A 99 8.10 -17.07 3.92
N ALA A 100 8.81 -16.06 3.40
CA ALA A 100 8.38 -14.68 3.51
C ALA A 100 7.38 -14.37 2.39
N LEU A 101 6.13 -14.18 2.77
CA LEU A 101 5.04 -13.87 1.85
C LEU A 101 4.61 -12.41 2.01
N VAL A 102 4.30 -11.76 0.88
CA VAL A 102 3.91 -10.35 0.81
C VAL A 102 2.70 -10.17 -0.12
N PRO A 103 1.96 -9.07 0.01
CA PRO A 103 0.83 -8.79 -0.87
C PRO A 103 1.27 -8.63 -2.34
N GLN A 104 0.51 -9.22 -3.26
CA GLN A 104 0.62 -8.94 -4.68
C GLN A 104 0.06 -7.55 -5.02
N VAL A 105 0.56 -6.95 -6.08
CA VAL A 105 0.15 -5.62 -6.55
C VAL A 105 -0.63 -5.66 -7.86
N ASP A 106 -1.41 -4.62 -8.11
CA ASP A 106 -2.06 -4.32 -9.37
C ASP A 106 -1.07 -3.70 -10.38
N PRO A 107 -1.48 -3.45 -11.65
CA PRO A 107 -0.62 -2.85 -12.66
C PRO A 107 -0.12 -1.43 -12.33
N LEU A 108 -0.68 -0.77 -11.31
CA LEU A 108 -0.21 0.52 -10.81
C LEU A 108 0.75 0.35 -9.62
N GLY A 109 1.04 -0.88 -9.19
CA GLY A 109 1.91 -1.17 -8.06
C GLY A 109 1.22 -1.05 -6.70
N ASN A 110 -0.11 -0.97 -6.65
CA ASN A 110 -0.88 -0.91 -5.41
C ASN A 110 -1.35 -2.30 -4.98
N GLU A 111 -1.37 -2.59 -3.68
CA GLU A 111 -1.70 -3.91 -3.15
C GLU A 111 -3.14 -4.35 -3.50
N LEU A 112 -3.31 -5.62 -3.89
CA LEU A 112 -4.61 -6.19 -4.28
C LEU A 112 -5.47 -6.63 -3.09
N GLY A 113 -4.85 -6.96 -1.96
CA GLY A 113 -5.53 -7.43 -0.75
C GLY A 113 -5.85 -6.30 0.24
N GLY A 114 -6.48 -6.67 1.35
CA GLY A 114 -6.78 -5.73 2.44
C GLY A 114 -8.02 -4.87 2.20
N VAL A 115 -8.25 -3.91 3.11
CA VAL A 115 -9.29 -2.89 2.97
C VAL A 115 -8.70 -1.71 2.21
N ARG A 116 -9.14 -1.53 0.96
CA ARG A 116 -8.61 -0.50 0.05
C ARG A 116 -9.39 0.79 0.21
N GLY A 117 -8.75 1.84 0.71
CA GLY A 117 -9.33 3.19 0.81
C GLY A 117 -9.62 3.83 -0.56
N VAL A 118 -10.24 5.01 -0.57
CA VAL A 118 -10.58 5.75 -1.80
C VAL A 118 -9.36 5.96 -2.68
N GLU A 119 -8.21 6.26 -2.08
CA GLU A 119 -6.92 6.47 -2.75
C GLU A 119 -6.39 5.21 -3.47
N LEU A 120 -6.78 4.02 -3.02
CA LEU A 120 -6.39 2.75 -3.65
C LEU A 120 -7.43 2.26 -4.67
N LEU A 121 -8.69 2.67 -4.52
CA LEU A 121 -9.79 2.36 -5.44
C LEU A 121 -9.86 3.35 -6.62
N ALA A 122 -9.49 4.61 -6.39
CA ALA A 122 -9.35 5.67 -7.38
C ALA A 122 -7.92 6.26 -7.31
N PRO A 123 -6.89 5.50 -7.70
CA PRO A 123 -5.49 5.87 -7.49
C PRO A 123 -5.00 6.99 -8.40
N LEU A 124 -4.25 7.92 -7.80
CA LEU A 124 -3.40 8.91 -8.48
C LEU A 124 -1.90 8.60 -8.36
N ALA A 125 -1.56 7.56 -7.61
CA ALA A 125 -0.19 7.19 -7.31
C ALA A 125 -0.07 5.69 -7.02
N THR A 126 1.18 5.24 -6.91
CA THR A 126 1.55 4.03 -6.18
C THR A 126 1.79 4.40 -4.72
N TYR A 127 1.20 3.65 -3.80
CA TYR A 127 1.32 3.83 -2.35
C TYR A 127 2.00 2.60 -1.76
N THR A 128 3.33 2.59 -1.71
CA THR A 128 4.06 1.44 -1.15
C THR A 128 4.15 1.54 0.37
N PRO A 129 4.04 0.43 1.12
CA PRO A 129 4.17 0.43 2.58
C PRO A 129 5.63 0.48 3.05
N TRP A 130 6.59 0.59 2.13
CA TRP A 130 8.02 0.56 2.40
C TRP A 130 8.76 1.73 1.75
N ASN A 131 9.93 2.06 2.27
CA ASN A 131 10.86 3.04 1.73
C ASN A 131 12.28 2.48 1.84
N LEU A 132 13.06 2.59 0.76
CA LEU A 132 14.47 2.18 0.75
C LEU A 132 15.37 3.35 1.15
N ARG A 133 16.50 3.04 1.80
CA ARG A 133 17.49 4.06 2.19
C ARG A 133 18.06 4.75 0.95
N THR A 134 18.09 6.08 1.00
CA THR A 134 18.72 6.92 -0.03
C THR A 134 19.91 7.66 0.56
N GLY A 135 20.95 7.90 -0.25
CA GLY A 135 22.18 8.58 0.18
C GLY A 135 23.21 7.69 0.91
N TYR A 136 22.95 6.39 1.03
CA TYR A 136 23.85 5.42 1.67
C TYR A 136 24.17 4.27 0.69
N PRO A 137 25.21 4.40 -0.16
CA PRO A 137 25.50 3.43 -1.23
C PRO A 137 25.65 1.98 -0.74
N ALA A 138 26.21 1.78 0.46
CA ALA A 138 26.44 0.46 1.03
C ALA A 138 25.18 -0.20 1.67
N SER A 139 24.03 0.48 1.68
CA SER A 139 22.77 -0.05 2.25
C SER A 139 21.54 0.45 1.51
N ALA A 140 21.66 0.69 0.20
CA ALA A 140 20.59 1.25 -0.63
C ALA A 140 19.38 0.31 -0.81
N ASP A 141 19.54 -0.97 -0.48
CA ASP A 141 18.51 -2.00 -0.48
C ASP A 141 17.88 -2.27 0.90
N GLU A 142 18.36 -1.58 1.94
CA GLU A 142 17.79 -1.65 3.28
C GLU A 142 16.56 -0.76 3.41
N LEU A 143 15.63 -1.20 4.25
CA LEU A 143 14.42 -0.46 4.56
C LEU A 143 14.71 0.72 5.51
N VAL A 144 13.86 1.74 5.40
CA VAL A 144 13.69 2.78 6.42
C VAL A 144 12.45 2.44 7.22
N ASP A 145 12.60 2.35 8.54
CA ASP A 145 11.51 1.96 9.43
C ASP A 145 10.34 2.95 9.38
N PHE A 146 9.13 2.40 9.46
CA PHE A 146 7.85 3.12 9.60
C PHE A 146 7.51 4.13 8.49
N LEU A 147 8.24 4.12 7.36
CA LEU A 147 8.01 5.04 6.25
C LEU A 147 7.64 4.28 4.99
N GLY A 148 6.46 4.58 4.46
CA GLY A 148 6.08 4.19 3.10
C GLY A 148 6.61 5.16 2.05
N THR A 149 6.32 4.86 0.78
CA THR A 149 6.65 5.72 -0.35
C THR A 149 5.41 6.03 -1.17
N TRP A 150 5.28 7.30 -1.54
CA TRP A 150 4.23 7.77 -2.43
C TRP A 150 4.84 8.17 -3.77
N VAL A 151 4.39 7.53 -4.85
CA VAL A 151 4.95 7.72 -6.20
C VAL A 151 3.82 8.08 -7.16
N PRO A 152 3.64 9.38 -7.50
CA PRO A 152 2.63 9.80 -8.45
C PRO A 152 2.63 8.98 -9.73
N LEU A 153 1.45 8.72 -10.28
CA LEU A 153 1.34 8.18 -11.63
C LEU A 153 1.90 9.20 -12.64
N PRO A 154 2.33 8.73 -13.83
CA PRO A 154 2.73 9.64 -14.89
C PRO A 154 1.62 10.64 -15.21
N ARG A 155 1.97 11.92 -15.36
CA ARG A 155 0.98 12.97 -15.66
C ARG A 155 0.53 12.93 -17.11
N THR A 156 1.38 12.42 -17.99
CA THR A 156 1.10 12.26 -19.43
C THR A 156 1.70 10.96 -19.92
N ALA A 157 1.19 10.43 -21.04
CA ALA A 157 1.79 9.28 -21.72
C ALA A 157 3.22 9.59 -22.21
N ALA A 158 3.49 10.85 -22.58
CA ALA A 158 4.82 11.30 -22.96
C ALA A 158 5.81 11.23 -21.78
N ASP A 159 5.37 11.61 -20.57
CA ASP A 159 6.19 11.47 -19.36
C ASP A 159 6.47 10.01 -19.01
N ALA A 160 5.47 9.15 -19.14
CA ALA A 160 5.63 7.70 -18.94
C ALA A 160 6.68 7.13 -19.91
N ALA A 161 6.54 7.42 -21.21
CA ALA A 161 7.47 6.99 -22.24
C ALA A 161 8.90 7.51 -22.03
N ARG A 162 9.04 8.81 -21.70
CA ARG A 162 10.34 9.46 -21.46
C ARG A 162 11.09 8.86 -20.28
N THR A 163 10.38 8.49 -19.22
CA THR A 163 10.98 7.95 -18.00
C THR A 163 11.03 6.41 -17.98
N GLY A 164 10.34 5.76 -18.92
CA GLY A 164 10.19 4.31 -18.97
C GLY A 164 9.30 3.78 -17.83
N ASP A 165 8.33 4.56 -17.37
CA ASP A 165 7.33 4.14 -16.41
C ASP A 165 6.29 3.25 -17.11
N ALA A 166 6.07 2.05 -16.58
CA ALA A 166 5.13 1.09 -17.16
C ALA A 166 3.67 1.32 -16.75
N ARG A 167 3.41 2.22 -15.79
CA ARG A 167 2.05 2.51 -15.31
C ARG A 167 1.32 3.43 -16.28
N SER A 168 -0.01 3.26 -16.39
CA SER A 168 -0.87 4.17 -17.15
C SER A 168 -0.80 5.59 -16.58
N ALA A 169 -0.81 6.60 -17.45
CA ALA A 169 -0.82 7.99 -17.02
C ALA A 169 -2.19 8.37 -16.43
N ILE A 170 -2.23 9.47 -15.69
CA ILE A 170 -3.47 10.00 -15.08
C ILE A 170 -4.55 10.26 -16.13
N PRO A 171 -4.28 10.90 -17.29
CA PRO A 171 -5.30 11.14 -18.32
C PRO A 171 -5.88 9.87 -18.93
N ASP A 172 -5.13 8.77 -18.94
CA ASP A 172 -5.61 7.46 -19.41
C ASP A 172 -6.66 6.86 -18.47
N ARG A 173 -6.70 7.33 -17.21
CA ARG A 173 -7.64 6.88 -16.17
C ARG A 173 -8.76 7.88 -15.93
N TYR A 174 -8.44 9.17 -15.94
CA TYR A 174 -9.35 10.27 -15.63
C TYR A 174 -9.15 11.39 -16.65
N ALA A 175 -10.12 11.59 -17.53
CA ALA A 175 -10.09 12.63 -18.55
C ALA A 175 -10.07 14.06 -17.96
N SER A 176 -10.55 14.24 -16.74
CA SER A 176 -10.61 15.52 -16.05
C SER A 176 -10.71 15.37 -14.53
N ARG A 177 -10.53 16.48 -13.80
CA ARG A 177 -10.82 16.56 -12.36
C ARG A 177 -12.22 16.06 -12.01
N VAL A 178 -13.21 16.40 -12.84
CA VAL A 178 -14.60 15.96 -12.63
C VAL A 178 -14.69 14.43 -12.73
N SER A 179 -14.09 13.83 -13.76
CA SER A 179 -14.10 12.36 -13.91
C SER A 179 -13.37 11.64 -12.76
N TYR A 180 -12.28 12.22 -12.25
CA TYR A 180 -11.58 11.68 -11.09
C TYR A 180 -12.44 11.75 -9.83
N LEU A 181 -13.10 12.89 -9.56
CA LEU A 181 -13.98 13.02 -8.40
C LEU A 181 -15.19 12.10 -8.48
N GLU A 182 -15.73 11.83 -9.67
CA GLU A 182 -16.78 10.81 -9.84
C GLU A 182 -16.27 9.40 -9.49
N ALA A 183 -15.04 9.05 -9.91
CA ALA A 183 -14.42 7.78 -9.52
C ALA A 183 -14.19 7.71 -8.00
N ALA A 184 -13.71 8.79 -7.37
CA ALA A 184 -13.52 8.87 -5.92
C ALA A 184 -14.85 8.74 -5.15
N ARG A 185 -15.93 9.39 -5.63
CA ARG A 185 -17.27 9.25 -5.06
C ARG A 185 -17.81 7.84 -5.24
N ALA A 186 -17.59 7.20 -6.39
CA ALA A 186 -17.96 5.81 -6.61
C ALA A 186 -17.24 4.86 -5.65
N ALA A 187 -15.93 5.04 -5.45
CA ALA A 187 -15.16 4.29 -4.47
C ALA A 187 -15.70 4.47 -3.04
N ALA A 188 -15.97 5.71 -2.62
CA ALA A 188 -16.55 5.99 -1.31
C ALA A 188 -17.92 5.33 -1.12
N ARG A 189 -18.82 5.40 -2.12
CA ARG A 189 -20.11 4.71 -2.10
C ARG A 189 -19.97 3.20 -1.95
N SER A 190 -19.00 2.58 -2.64
CA SER A 190 -18.69 1.15 -2.49
C SER A 190 -18.29 0.84 -1.04
N LEU A 191 -17.36 1.60 -0.47
CA LEU A 191 -16.91 1.39 0.90
C LEU A 191 -18.02 1.56 1.94
N VAL A 192 -18.95 2.49 1.73
CA VAL A 192 -20.14 2.64 2.58
C VAL A 192 -21.04 1.40 2.49
N ALA A 193 -21.34 0.95 1.26
CA ALA A 193 -22.16 -0.24 1.03
C ALA A 193 -21.52 -1.51 1.63
N GLU A 194 -20.19 -1.59 1.59
CA GLU A 194 -19.41 -2.70 2.13
C GLU A 194 -19.14 -2.58 3.65
N GLY A 195 -19.55 -1.47 4.28
CA GLY A 195 -19.42 -1.23 5.72
C GLY A 195 -18.03 -0.80 6.19
N PHE A 196 -17.11 -0.48 5.27
CA PHE A 196 -15.74 0.00 5.56
C PHE A 196 -15.60 1.53 5.60
N LEU A 197 -16.69 2.26 5.37
CA LEU A 197 -16.78 3.70 5.53
C LEU A 197 -18.14 4.06 6.12
N LEU A 198 -18.20 5.08 6.98
CA LEU A 198 -19.48 5.63 7.43
C LEU A 198 -20.00 6.61 6.36
N ALA A 199 -21.30 6.66 6.15
CA ALA A 199 -21.89 7.55 5.15
C ALA A 199 -21.50 9.03 5.38
N GLU A 200 -21.44 9.44 6.65
CA GLU A 200 -21.02 10.79 7.06
C GLU A 200 -19.54 11.13 6.78
N ASP A 201 -18.69 10.11 6.59
CA ASP A 201 -17.27 10.32 6.25
C ASP A 201 -17.03 10.43 4.74
N THR A 202 -18.07 10.29 3.91
CA THR A 202 -17.98 10.31 2.44
C THR A 202 -17.36 11.62 1.93
N ASP A 203 -17.87 12.76 2.38
CA ASP A 203 -17.36 14.05 1.90
C ASP A 203 -15.92 14.28 2.34
N ARG A 204 -15.56 13.86 3.56
CA ARG A 204 -14.18 13.96 4.06
C ARG A 204 -13.19 13.23 3.15
N VAL A 205 -13.47 11.98 2.76
CA VAL A 205 -12.55 11.19 1.92
C VAL A 205 -12.50 11.71 0.48
N VAL A 206 -13.63 12.20 -0.05
CA VAL A 206 -13.68 12.82 -1.39
C VAL A 206 -12.93 14.15 -1.41
N ASP A 207 -13.03 14.96 -0.36
CA ASP A 207 -12.27 16.21 -0.22
C ASP A 207 -10.77 15.95 -0.08
N HIS A 208 -10.38 14.87 0.62
CA HIS A 208 -8.99 14.43 0.66
C HIS A 208 -8.49 14.07 -0.75
N ALA A 209 -9.24 13.25 -1.48
CA ALA A 209 -8.95 12.88 -2.86
C ALA A 209 -8.83 14.13 -3.77
N ALA A 210 -9.71 15.10 -3.62
CA ALA A 210 -9.69 16.36 -4.36
C ALA A 210 -8.41 17.18 -4.10
N ARG A 211 -7.99 17.30 -2.83
CA ARG A 211 -6.73 17.99 -2.49
C ARG A 211 -5.51 17.30 -3.09
N GLN A 212 -5.50 15.96 -3.13
CA GLN A 212 -4.41 15.22 -3.77
C GLN A 212 -4.35 15.50 -5.28
N TRP A 213 -5.50 15.51 -5.95
CA TRP A 213 -5.58 15.91 -7.37
C TRP A 213 -5.06 17.33 -7.58
N ASP A 214 -5.57 18.29 -6.80
CA ASP A 214 -5.22 19.69 -6.97
C ASP A 214 -3.74 19.93 -6.71
N TRP A 215 -3.16 19.31 -5.67
CA TRP A 215 -1.72 19.38 -5.42
C TRP A 215 -0.91 18.79 -6.58
N LEU A 216 -1.34 17.63 -7.08
CA LEU A 216 -0.64 16.94 -8.15
C LEU A 216 -0.69 17.77 -9.42
N MET A 217 -1.88 18.19 -9.86
CA MET A 217 -2.04 18.96 -11.08
C MET A 217 -1.51 20.41 -10.95
N ALA A 218 -1.55 21.04 -9.78
CA ALA A 218 -1.02 22.41 -9.60
C ALA A 218 0.50 22.52 -9.75
N ALA A 219 1.24 21.43 -9.49
CA ALA A 219 2.68 21.37 -9.76
C ALA A 219 3.06 21.50 -11.26
N GLU A 220 2.07 21.66 -12.15
CA GLU A 220 2.21 22.10 -13.54
C GLU A 220 2.60 23.59 -13.68
N ARG A 221 2.43 24.42 -12.64
CA ARG A 221 2.60 25.88 -12.71
C ARG A 221 3.94 26.44 -12.23
N ASP A 222 4.84 25.61 -11.68
CA ASP A 222 6.14 26.09 -11.19
C ASP A 222 7.28 25.39 -11.96
N PRO A 223 7.83 25.99 -13.03
CA PRO A 223 8.90 25.39 -13.82
C PRO A 223 10.27 25.43 -13.13
N VAL A 224 10.38 26.00 -11.91
CA VAL A 224 11.66 26.27 -11.26
C VAL A 224 11.59 25.94 -9.76
N ARG A 225 11.84 24.67 -9.39
CA ARG A 225 12.47 24.28 -8.12
C ARG A 225 13.23 22.97 -8.24
#